data_AF-A0A7C3FVX5-F1
#
_entry.id   AF-A0A7C3FVX5-F1
#
_cell.length_a   1.000
_cell.length_b   1.000
_cell.length_c   1.000
_cell.angle_alpha   90.00
_cell.angle_beta   90.00
_cell.angle_gamma   90.00
#
_symmetry.space_group_name_H-M   'P 1'
#
loop_
_entity.id
_entity.type
_entity.pdbx_description
1 polymer ?
#
loop_
_entity_poly.entity_id
_entity_poly.type
_entity_poly.pdbx_seq_one_letter_code
_entity_poly.pdbx_strand_id
1 'polypeptide(L)'
;MVITKKHAIALERLLADEEAGKPYTPVEEVDEETFDELEMMGLARYQSPVKIVPTYLGRELAYLLRELYEQGPKPYAEDEGEVGGDLVILEGRGLAKPEEWEEGWRWLGTEVIAMLDAAERAGRVGPLAEGPLLERGLAVRVRDREKKTEYFTLSDAGRRVLELYRAAEPGLEISAELAEVIRKVPIGPAPAAELPTGSHEEHLLEAMRLIAYSVPASDVYAFTALGQAVKRALMLGGFGTGDVLTSDILWALADYADSGEATEAALATLQALGYVGPSGELLPAGEWALEALRLFTQGARADVWSFAIEAEEAEVLKTIAALWQKAEQNPEEVPTFDRLRREMVDRKVREYKALLEKYGRRLDELPRKKQEIAK
;
A
#
# COMPACT_ATOMS: atom_id res chain seq x y z
N MET A 1 2.12 -9.12 -2.05
CA MET A 1 2.02 -10.59 -2.13
C MET A 1 1.79 -10.93 -3.59
N VAL A 2 2.68 -11.74 -4.13
CA VAL A 2 2.72 -12.18 -5.53
C VAL A 2 3.02 -13.68 -5.55
N ILE A 3 2.16 -14.49 -6.15
CA ILE A 3 2.39 -15.95 -6.27
C ILE A 3 2.44 -16.30 -7.74
N THR A 4 3.64 -16.64 -8.20
CA THR A 4 3.94 -17.09 -9.55
C THR A 4 4.01 -18.62 -9.57
N LYS A 5 4.24 -19.19 -10.75
CA LYS A 5 4.55 -20.61 -10.91
C LYS A 5 5.70 -21.07 -10.00
N LYS A 6 6.82 -20.33 -9.97
CA LYS A 6 7.98 -20.66 -9.14
C LYS A 6 7.63 -20.68 -7.65
N HIS A 7 6.91 -19.66 -7.18
CA HIS A 7 6.42 -19.59 -5.79
C HIS A 7 5.54 -20.78 -5.41
N ALA A 8 4.60 -21.16 -6.26
CA ALA A 8 3.70 -22.27 -5.98
C ALA A 8 4.46 -23.61 -5.90
N ILE A 9 5.43 -23.86 -6.79
CA ILE A 9 6.29 -25.05 -6.76
C ILE A 9 7.15 -25.05 -5.48
N ALA A 10 7.74 -23.91 -5.12
CA ALA A 10 8.54 -23.75 -3.93
C ALA A 10 7.75 -24.04 -2.65
N LEU A 11 6.54 -23.48 -2.52
CA LEU A 11 5.66 -23.72 -1.37
C LEU A 11 5.24 -25.19 -1.26
N GLU A 12 4.90 -25.84 -2.38
CA GLU A 12 4.58 -27.27 -2.42
C GLU A 12 5.78 -28.13 -1.98
N ARG A 13 7.00 -27.76 -2.41
CA ARG A 13 8.23 -28.45 -2.00
C ARG A 13 8.49 -28.32 -0.50
N LEU A 14 8.44 -27.08 0.01
CA LEU A 14 8.60 -26.78 1.44
C LEU A 14 7.62 -27.58 2.30
N LEU A 15 6.35 -27.64 1.86
CA LEU A 15 5.31 -28.40 2.55
C LEU A 15 5.57 -29.92 2.49
N ALA A 16 5.90 -30.45 1.31
CA ALA A 16 6.15 -31.89 1.13
C ALA A 16 7.36 -32.38 1.95
N ASP A 17 8.41 -31.58 2.07
CA ASP A 17 9.58 -31.92 2.88
C ASP A 17 9.24 -31.91 4.38
N GLU A 18 8.46 -30.94 4.85
CA GLU A 18 7.96 -30.89 6.23
C GLU A 18 7.09 -32.11 6.55
N GLU A 19 6.16 -32.49 5.67
CA GLU A 19 5.28 -33.67 5.82
C GLU A 19 6.05 -35.00 5.77
N ALA A 20 7.13 -35.05 4.98
CA ALA A 20 8.05 -36.18 4.95
C ALA A 20 8.92 -36.27 6.23
N GLY A 21 8.76 -35.35 7.18
CA GLY A 21 9.54 -35.27 8.40
C GLY A 21 11.01 -34.92 8.15
N LYS A 22 11.32 -34.33 6.99
CA LYS A 22 12.65 -33.80 6.74
C LYS A 22 12.87 -32.58 7.63
N PRO A 23 14.09 -32.39 8.15
CA PRO A 23 14.35 -31.29 9.07
C PRO A 23 14.35 -29.91 8.39
N TYR A 24 14.52 -29.84 7.06
CA TYR A 24 14.51 -28.62 6.26
C TYR A 24 14.51 -28.95 4.76
N THR A 25 14.21 -27.95 3.94
CA THR A 25 14.48 -27.95 2.49
C THR A 25 15.76 -27.13 2.22
N PRO A 26 16.72 -27.63 1.41
CA PRO A 26 17.89 -26.84 0.99
C PRO A 26 17.47 -25.68 0.07
N VAL A 27 18.11 -24.52 0.19
CA VAL A 27 17.80 -23.33 -0.64
C VAL A 27 18.02 -23.62 -2.13
N GLU A 28 19.03 -24.43 -2.45
CA GLU A 28 19.39 -24.80 -3.82
C GLU A 28 18.28 -25.59 -4.54
N GLU A 29 17.33 -26.17 -3.79
CA GLU A 29 16.17 -26.86 -4.36
C GLU A 29 14.98 -25.93 -4.65
N VAL A 30 14.96 -24.73 -4.06
CA VAL A 30 13.87 -23.74 -4.18
C VAL A 30 14.24 -22.57 -5.09
N ASP A 31 15.53 -22.37 -5.36
CA ASP A 31 16.11 -21.15 -5.98
C ASP A 31 16.11 -19.95 -5.02
N GLU A 32 17.25 -19.27 -4.93
CA GLU A 32 17.51 -18.22 -3.92
C GLU A 32 16.60 -17.01 -4.13
N GLU A 33 16.49 -16.53 -5.38
CA GLU A 33 15.59 -15.43 -5.74
C GLU A 33 14.13 -15.73 -5.35
N THR A 34 13.67 -16.95 -5.66
CA THR A 34 12.31 -17.40 -5.32
C THR A 34 12.11 -17.49 -3.81
N PHE A 35 13.13 -17.92 -3.06
CA PHE A 35 13.06 -17.98 -1.61
C PHE A 35 12.99 -16.57 -0.99
N ASP A 36 13.83 -15.64 -1.45
CA ASP A 36 13.86 -14.26 -0.96
C ASP A 36 12.50 -13.57 -1.17
N GLU A 37 11.88 -13.79 -2.32
CA GLU A 37 10.52 -13.32 -2.60
C GLU A 37 9.48 -13.90 -1.61
N LEU A 38 9.57 -15.19 -1.29
CA LEU A 38 8.70 -15.85 -0.29
C LEU A 38 8.96 -15.36 1.14
N GLU A 39 10.21 -15.12 1.50
CA GLU A 39 10.59 -14.57 2.80
C GLU A 39 10.06 -13.14 2.96
N MET A 40 10.23 -12.30 1.94
CA MET A 40 9.69 -10.93 1.96
C MET A 40 8.16 -10.89 1.99
N MET A 41 7.47 -11.93 1.54
CA MET A 41 6.01 -12.06 1.72
C MET A 41 5.59 -12.60 3.10
N GLY A 42 6.54 -13.05 3.93
CA GLY A 42 6.27 -13.69 5.21
C GLY A 42 5.75 -15.12 5.07
N LEU A 43 6.04 -15.80 3.95
CA LEU A 43 5.56 -17.15 3.64
C LEU A 43 6.63 -18.23 3.89
N ALA A 44 7.91 -17.87 3.79
CA ALA A 44 9.03 -18.74 4.15
C ALA A 44 9.97 -17.99 5.11
N ARG A 45 10.88 -18.72 5.75
CA ARG A 45 11.93 -18.13 6.59
C ARG A 45 13.12 -19.07 6.74
N TYR A 46 14.26 -18.51 7.10
CA TYR A 46 15.36 -19.29 7.66
C TYR A 46 15.04 -19.80 9.07
N GLN A 47 15.11 -21.11 9.27
CA GLN A 47 15.19 -21.72 10.61
C GLN A 47 16.63 -21.71 11.13
N SER A 48 17.61 -21.76 10.22
CA SER A 48 19.04 -21.58 10.45
C SER A 48 19.67 -21.14 9.12
N PRO A 49 20.95 -20.71 9.06
CA PRO A 49 21.55 -20.08 7.87
C PRO A 49 21.48 -20.87 6.56
N VAL A 50 21.18 -22.17 6.60
CA VAL A 50 21.06 -23.03 5.40
C VAL A 50 19.74 -23.81 5.36
N LYS A 51 18.83 -23.52 6.28
CA LYS A 51 17.59 -24.28 6.47
C LYS A 51 16.40 -23.38 6.29
N ILE A 52 15.64 -23.62 5.23
CA ILE A 52 14.40 -22.91 4.96
C ILE A 52 13.20 -23.80 5.28
N VAL A 53 12.16 -23.16 5.81
CA VAL A 53 10.89 -23.78 6.21
C VAL A 53 9.74 -22.82 5.90
N PRO A 54 8.52 -23.33 5.65
CA PRO A 54 7.37 -22.46 5.50
C PRO A 54 7.03 -21.80 6.85
N THR A 55 6.52 -20.57 6.80
CA THR A 55 5.83 -19.98 7.96
C THR A 55 4.46 -20.64 8.13
N TYR A 56 3.75 -20.30 9.22
CA TYR A 56 2.36 -20.75 9.37
C TYR A 56 1.50 -20.32 8.17
N LEU A 57 1.63 -19.07 7.71
CA LEU A 57 0.87 -18.55 6.58
C LEU A 57 1.31 -19.18 5.26
N GLY A 58 2.61 -19.45 5.08
CA GLY A 58 3.10 -20.21 3.92
C GLY A 58 2.51 -21.60 3.85
N ARG A 59 2.40 -22.29 4.99
CA ARG A 59 1.77 -23.62 5.09
C ARG A 59 0.29 -23.57 4.72
N GLU A 60 -0.47 -22.65 5.31
CA GLU A 60 -1.90 -22.48 5.02
C GLU A 60 -2.14 -22.15 3.53
N LEU A 61 -1.28 -21.33 2.92
CA LEU A 61 -1.36 -21.03 1.50
C LEU A 61 -1.04 -22.24 0.62
N ALA A 62 -0.05 -23.04 1.00
CA ALA A 62 0.30 -24.27 0.29
C ALA A 62 -0.84 -25.32 0.37
N TYR A 63 -1.47 -25.48 1.54
CA TYR A 63 -2.67 -26.32 1.66
C TYR A 63 -3.83 -25.80 0.81
N LEU A 64 -4.06 -24.49 0.81
CA LEU A 64 -5.10 -23.89 -0.03
C LEU A 64 -4.86 -24.13 -1.52
N LEU A 65 -3.61 -24.04 -1.98
CA LEU A 65 -3.23 -24.38 -3.34
C LEU A 65 -3.52 -25.86 -3.67
N ARG A 66 -3.17 -26.79 -2.77
CA ARG A 66 -3.49 -28.22 -2.92
C ARG A 66 -4.99 -28.48 -3.05
N GLU A 67 -5.80 -27.86 -2.21
CA GLU A 67 -7.27 -27.97 -2.29
C GLU A 67 -7.78 -27.51 -3.66
N LEU A 68 -7.24 -26.42 -4.20
CA LEU A 68 -7.58 -25.94 -5.55
C LEU A 68 -7.09 -26.90 -6.64
N TYR A 69 -5.92 -27.51 -6.49
CA TYR A 69 -5.42 -28.52 -7.43
C TYR A 69 -6.29 -29.78 -7.46
N GLU A 70 -6.80 -30.22 -6.31
CA GLU A 70 -7.69 -31.37 -6.18
C GLU A 70 -9.05 -31.12 -6.85
N GLN A 71 -9.57 -29.90 -6.77
CA GLN A 71 -10.77 -29.49 -7.51
C GLN A 71 -10.53 -29.50 -9.03
N GLY A 72 -9.31 -29.16 -9.45
CA GLY A 72 -8.88 -29.14 -10.85
C GLY A 72 -9.47 -27.97 -11.66
N PRO A 73 -8.91 -27.68 -12.86
CA PRO A 73 -9.26 -26.49 -13.63
C PRO A 73 -10.63 -26.57 -14.34
N LYS A 74 -11.31 -27.72 -14.27
CA LYS A 74 -12.58 -27.93 -14.96
C LYS A 74 -13.72 -27.25 -14.19
N PRO A 75 -14.69 -26.63 -14.89
CA PRO A 75 -15.88 -26.11 -14.24
C PRO A 75 -16.63 -27.20 -13.47
N TYR A 76 -17.04 -26.89 -12.26
CA TYR A 76 -17.96 -27.70 -11.46
C TYR A 76 -19.20 -26.88 -11.06
N ALA A 77 -20.26 -27.58 -10.72
CA ALA A 77 -21.50 -27.02 -10.19
C ALA A 77 -22.03 -27.98 -9.12
N GLU A 78 -22.75 -27.43 -8.16
CA GLU A 78 -23.44 -28.20 -7.13
C GLU A 78 -24.84 -28.60 -7.58
N ASP A 79 -25.32 -29.76 -7.13
CA ASP A 79 -26.71 -30.16 -7.33
C ASP A 79 -27.62 -29.41 -6.35
N GLU A 80 -28.66 -28.75 -6.86
CA GLU A 80 -29.66 -28.08 -6.04
C GLU A 80 -30.34 -29.04 -5.04
N GLY A 81 -30.36 -30.35 -5.29
CA GLY A 81 -30.92 -31.34 -4.37
C GLY A 81 -30.07 -31.63 -3.13
N GLU A 82 -28.77 -31.34 -3.17
CA GLU A 82 -27.80 -31.81 -2.17
C GLU A 82 -27.26 -30.70 -1.25
N VAL A 83 -27.45 -29.43 -1.63
CA VAL A 83 -26.96 -28.27 -0.87
C VAL A 83 -27.96 -27.86 0.22
N GLY A 84 -27.50 -27.88 1.47
CA GLY A 84 -28.29 -27.47 2.65
C GLY A 84 -28.39 -25.96 2.89
N GLY A 85 -27.68 -25.13 2.13
CA GLY A 85 -27.64 -23.67 2.28
C GLY A 85 -28.50 -22.90 1.26
N ASP A 86 -28.51 -21.57 1.43
CA ASP A 86 -29.30 -20.64 0.58
C ASP A 86 -28.63 -20.35 -0.77
N LEU A 87 -27.32 -20.58 -0.87
CA LEU A 87 -26.53 -20.38 -2.08
C LEU A 87 -26.18 -21.73 -2.70
N VAL A 88 -26.37 -21.86 -4.01
CA VAL A 88 -25.93 -23.01 -4.81
C VAL A 88 -24.89 -22.57 -5.81
N ILE A 89 -23.75 -23.24 -5.86
CA ILE A 89 -22.71 -22.96 -6.85
C ILE A 89 -23.18 -23.46 -8.23
N LEU A 90 -23.36 -22.53 -9.16
CA LEU A 90 -23.66 -22.81 -10.57
C LEU A 90 -22.40 -23.00 -11.41
N GLU A 91 -21.32 -22.30 -11.04
CA GLU A 91 -20.02 -22.45 -11.67
C GLU A 91 -18.91 -22.12 -10.66
N GLY A 92 -18.03 -23.07 -10.41
CA GLY A 92 -16.76 -22.91 -9.72
C GLY A 92 -15.64 -23.60 -10.48
N ARG A 93 -14.39 -23.29 -10.14
CA ARG A 93 -13.19 -23.91 -10.72
C ARG A 93 -12.12 -24.05 -9.65
N GLY A 94 -11.34 -25.12 -9.73
CA GLY A 94 -10.04 -25.22 -9.08
C GLY A 94 -8.93 -24.74 -10.01
N LEU A 95 -7.71 -25.23 -9.77
CA LEU A 95 -6.51 -24.91 -10.52
C LEU A 95 -5.89 -26.15 -11.15
N ALA A 96 -5.17 -25.96 -12.25
CA ALA A 96 -4.19 -26.96 -12.69
C ALA A 96 -2.99 -26.94 -11.72
N LYS A 97 -2.22 -28.03 -11.69
CA LYS A 97 -0.96 -28.08 -10.93
C LYS A 97 0.01 -27.03 -11.46
N PRO A 98 0.91 -26.48 -10.61
CA PRO A 98 1.73 -25.33 -10.98
C PRO A 98 2.68 -25.63 -12.14
N GLU A 99 3.09 -26.89 -12.35
CA GLU A 99 3.90 -27.29 -13.50
C GLU A 99 3.22 -27.01 -14.85
N GLU A 100 1.88 -27.02 -14.88
CA GLU A 100 1.04 -26.79 -16.06
C GLU A 100 0.72 -25.31 -16.29
N TRP A 101 1.11 -24.41 -15.37
CA TRP A 101 0.85 -22.98 -15.54
C TRP A 101 1.71 -22.40 -16.67
N GLU A 102 1.11 -21.48 -17.42
CA GLU A 102 1.80 -20.72 -18.47
C GLU A 102 2.93 -19.87 -17.86
N GLU A 103 4.01 -19.70 -18.62
CA GLU A 103 5.13 -18.87 -18.18
C GLU A 103 4.70 -17.41 -18.05
N GLY A 104 5.03 -16.77 -16.93
CA GLY A 104 4.59 -15.41 -16.61
C GLY A 104 3.16 -15.31 -16.06
N TRP A 105 2.38 -16.40 -16.01
CA TRP A 105 1.08 -16.37 -15.33
C TRP A 105 1.27 -16.28 -13.81
N ARG A 106 0.53 -15.35 -13.19
CA ARG A 106 0.53 -15.12 -11.75
C ARG A 106 -0.82 -15.51 -11.17
N TRP A 107 -0.80 -16.42 -10.19
CA TRP A 107 -2.00 -16.78 -9.45
C TRP A 107 -2.43 -15.64 -8.56
N LEU A 108 -1.50 -15.04 -7.80
CA LEU A 108 -1.76 -13.84 -7.00
C LEU A 108 -0.84 -12.71 -7.42
N GLY A 109 -1.38 -11.51 -7.35
CA GLY A 109 -0.71 -10.22 -7.49
C GLY A 109 -1.57 -9.16 -6.79
N THR A 110 -1.05 -7.96 -6.66
CA THR A 110 -1.72 -6.83 -6.00
C THR A 110 -3.04 -6.45 -6.66
N GLU A 111 -3.15 -6.62 -7.98
CA GLU A 111 -4.41 -6.49 -8.73
C GLU A 111 -5.44 -7.53 -8.28
N VAL A 112 -5.02 -8.78 -8.05
CA VAL A 112 -5.90 -9.87 -7.60
C VAL A 112 -6.36 -9.61 -6.17
N ILE A 113 -5.44 -9.22 -5.30
CA ILE A 113 -5.76 -8.84 -3.91
C ILE A 113 -6.74 -7.67 -3.88
N ALA A 114 -6.55 -6.66 -4.73
CA ALA A 114 -7.48 -5.53 -4.85
C ALA A 114 -8.87 -5.96 -5.33
N MET A 115 -8.95 -6.90 -6.28
CA MET A 115 -10.22 -7.49 -6.72
C MET A 115 -10.92 -8.25 -5.58
N LEU A 116 -10.19 -9.02 -4.79
CA LEU A 116 -10.72 -9.73 -3.62
C LEU A 116 -11.24 -8.76 -2.55
N ASP A 117 -10.45 -7.75 -2.18
CA ASP A 117 -10.84 -6.75 -1.17
C ASP A 117 -12.08 -5.96 -1.62
N ALA A 118 -12.16 -5.57 -2.89
CA ALA A 118 -13.33 -4.89 -3.44
C ALA A 118 -14.57 -5.79 -3.42
N ALA A 119 -14.42 -7.08 -3.76
CA ALA A 119 -15.52 -8.03 -3.77
C ALA A 119 -16.05 -8.33 -2.36
N GLU A 120 -15.15 -8.47 -1.37
CA GLU A 120 -15.53 -8.68 0.03
C GLU A 120 -16.31 -7.49 0.58
N ARG A 121 -15.81 -6.25 0.36
CA ARG A 121 -16.51 -5.02 0.79
C ARG A 121 -17.87 -4.84 0.13
N ALA A 122 -18.00 -5.24 -1.14
CA ALA A 122 -19.25 -5.14 -1.88
C ALA A 122 -20.21 -6.31 -1.61
N GLY A 123 -19.75 -7.40 -0.98
CA GLY A 123 -20.49 -8.65 -0.83
C GLY A 123 -20.74 -9.42 -2.14
N ARG A 124 -20.10 -9.00 -3.24
CA ARG A 124 -20.22 -9.59 -4.58
C ARG A 124 -19.00 -9.23 -5.44
N VAL A 125 -18.68 -10.08 -6.39
CA VAL A 125 -17.62 -9.81 -7.37
C VAL A 125 -18.14 -8.87 -8.45
N GLY A 126 -17.35 -7.85 -8.80
CA GLY A 126 -17.71 -6.89 -9.85
C GLY A 126 -17.40 -7.42 -11.25
N PRO A 127 -18.05 -6.89 -12.32
CA PRO A 127 -17.95 -7.44 -13.67
C PRO A 127 -16.53 -7.56 -14.24
N LEU A 128 -15.61 -6.64 -13.86
CA LEU A 128 -14.22 -6.67 -14.31
C LEU A 128 -13.39 -7.77 -13.63
N ALA A 129 -13.86 -8.30 -12.49
CA ALA A 129 -13.16 -9.28 -11.66
C ALA A 129 -13.76 -10.69 -11.79
N GLU A 130 -14.93 -10.86 -12.41
CA GLU A 130 -15.61 -12.16 -12.54
C GLU A 130 -14.72 -13.20 -13.21
N GLY A 131 -14.26 -12.94 -14.43
CA GLY A 131 -13.36 -13.83 -15.17
C GLY A 131 -12.02 -14.06 -14.46
N PRO A 132 -11.26 -12.99 -14.12
CA PRO A 132 -9.95 -13.12 -13.47
C PRO A 132 -9.96 -13.85 -12.13
N LEU A 133 -11.00 -13.69 -11.30
CA LEU A 133 -11.11 -14.41 -10.03
C LEU A 133 -11.64 -15.83 -10.21
N LEU A 134 -12.58 -16.05 -11.13
CA LEU A 134 -13.12 -17.39 -11.41
C LEU A 134 -12.04 -18.32 -11.97
N GLU A 135 -11.20 -17.86 -12.90
CA GLU A 135 -10.13 -18.67 -13.48
C GLU A 135 -9.06 -19.07 -12.44
N ARG A 136 -8.97 -18.31 -11.34
CA ARG A 136 -8.04 -18.56 -10.22
C ARG A 136 -8.66 -19.40 -9.11
N GLY A 137 -9.93 -19.80 -9.24
CA GLY A 137 -10.70 -20.48 -8.21
C GLY A 137 -11.07 -19.61 -7.01
N LEU A 138 -10.98 -18.29 -7.14
CA LEU A 138 -11.19 -17.31 -6.06
C LEU A 138 -12.60 -16.69 -6.08
N ALA A 139 -13.37 -16.95 -7.13
CA ALA A 139 -14.78 -16.58 -7.24
C ALA A 139 -15.61 -17.76 -7.73
N VAL A 140 -16.90 -17.73 -7.39
CA VAL A 140 -17.91 -18.69 -7.84
C VAL A 140 -19.16 -17.95 -8.28
N ARG A 141 -19.82 -18.47 -9.32
CA ARG A 141 -21.17 -18.05 -9.69
C ARG A 141 -22.15 -18.81 -8.82
N VAL A 142 -23.00 -18.09 -8.11
CA VAL A 142 -24.01 -18.69 -7.22
C VAL A 142 -25.41 -18.29 -7.62
N ARG A 143 -26.38 -19.15 -7.27
CA ARG A 143 -27.81 -18.83 -7.25
C ARG A 143 -28.27 -18.73 -5.80
N ASP A 144 -28.83 -17.58 -5.45
CA ASP A 144 -29.55 -17.38 -4.19
C ASP A 144 -30.97 -17.95 -4.32
N ARG A 145 -31.28 -18.99 -3.53
CA ARG A 145 -32.57 -19.69 -3.57
C ARG A 145 -33.72 -18.83 -3.06
N GLU A 146 -33.47 -17.99 -2.07
CA GLU A 146 -34.49 -17.12 -1.49
C GLU A 146 -34.87 -16.01 -2.46
N LYS A 147 -33.85 -15.35 -3.03
CA LYS A 147 -34.04 -14.19 -3.91
C LYS A 147 -34.19 -14.55 -5.38
N LYS A 148 -33.86 -15.80 -5.75
CA LYS A 148 -33.84 -16.30 -7.14
C LYS A 148 -32.97 -15.46 -8.06
N THR A 149 -31.85 -14.97 -7.52
CA THR A 149 -30.89 -14.13 -8.24
C THR A 149 -29.56 -14.86 -8.40
N GLU A 150 -28.92 -14.66 -9.54
CA GLU A 150 -27.57 -15.16 -9.81
C GLU A 150 -26.57 -14.03 -9.79
N TYR A 151 -25.41 -14.28 -9.18
CA TYR A 151 -24.31 -13.33 -9.12
C TYR A 151 -23.00 -14.07 -8.82
N PHE A 152 -21.87 -13.39 -9.03
CA PHE A 152 -20.58 -13.88 -8.60
C PHE A 152 -20.28 -13.42 -7.17
N THR A 153 -19.76 -14.33 -6.35
CA THR A 153 -19.26 -14.05 -5.00
C THR A 153 -17.89 -14.68 -4.83
N LEU A 154 -17.18 -14.30 -3.77
CA LEU A 154 -15.90 -14.93 -3.44
C LEU A 154 -16.13 -16.40 -3.07
N SER A 155 -15.25 -17.27 -3.57
CA SER A 155 -15.15 -18.64 -3.07
C SER A 155 -14.56 -18.64 -1.65
N ASP A 156 -14.64 -19.78 -0.96
CA ASP A 156 -13.96 -19.93 0.34
C ASP A 156 -12.43 -19.76 0.19
N ALA A 157 -11.87 -20.21 -0.93
CA ALA A 157 -10.48 -19.96 -1.27
C ALA A 157 -10.17 -18.46 -1.43
N GLY A 158 -11.04 -17.72 -2.13
CA GLY A 158 -10.90 -16.26 -2.27
C GLY A 158 -10.91 -15.53 -0.94
N ARG A 159 -11.78 -15.92 -0.01
CA ARG A 159 -11.83 -15.37 1.36
C ARG A 159 -10.57 -15.71 2.15
N ARG A 160 -10.16 -16.98 2.14
CA ARG A 160 -8.94 -17.44 2.83
C ARG A 160 -7.68 -16.75 2.31
N VAL A 161 -7.54 -16.53 1.00
CA VAL A 161 -6.42 -15.75 0.44
C VAL A 161 -6.39 -14.35 1.04
N LEU A 162 -7.54 -13.67 1.13
CA LEU A 162 -7.62 -12.32 1.66
C LEU A 162 -7.31 -12.26 3.17
N GLU A 163 -7.76 -13.26 3.93
CA GLU A 163 -7.39 -13.45 5.34
C GLU A 163 -5.88 -13.64 5.52
N LEU A 164 -5.28 -14.55 4.74
CA LEU A 164 -3.83 -14.80 4.74
C LEU A 164 -3.05 -13.53 4.37
N TYR A 165 -3.48 -12.80 3.34
CA TYR A 165 -2.85 -11.54 2.94
C TYR A 165 -2.90 -10.49 4.05
N ARG A 166 -4.03 -10.36 4.75
CA ARG A 166 -4.19 -9.40 5.85
C ARG A 166 -3.38 -9.79 7.09
N ALA A 167 -3.24 -11.09 7.35
CA ALA A 167 -2.45 -11.62 8.46
C ALA A 167 -0.93 -11.61 8.18
N ALA A 168 -0.52 -11.59 6.91
CA ALA A 168 0.90 -11.59 6.53
C ALA A 168 1.58 -10.27 6.91
N GLU A 169 2.72 -10.41 7.59
CA GLU A 169 3.66 -9.33 7.91
C GLU A 169 4.83 -9.44 6.92
N PRO A 170 4.82 -8.69 5.81
CA PRO A 170 5.91 -8.72 4.84
C PRO A 170 7.19 -8.16 5.45
N GLY A 171 8.34 -8.65 4.98
CA GLY A 171 9.64 -8.06 5.28
C GLY A 171 9.86 -6.72 4.58
N LEU A 172 10.93 -6.03 4.97
CA LEU A 172 11.43 -4.86 4.27
C LEU A 172 12.95 -4.91 4.28
N GLU A 173 13.51 -5.20 3.12
CA GLU A 173 14.94 -5.36 2.90
C GLU A 173 15.32 -4.88 1.50
N ILE A 174 16.17 -3.87 1.45
CA ILE A 174 16.58 -3.23 0.22
C ILE A 174 18.09 -3.21 0.16
N SER A 175 18.62 -4.05 -0.72
CA SER A 175 20.02 -4.04 -1.10
C SER A 175 20.36 -2.80 -1.94
N ALA A 176 21.65 -2.48 -2.04
CA ALA A 176 22.15 -1.41 -2.90
C ALA A 176 21.72 -1.59 -4.36
N GLU A 177 21.65 -2.84 -4.83
CA GLU A 177 21.25 -3.19 -6.20
C GLU A 177 19.76 -2.90 -6.42
N LEU A 178 18.90 -3.32 -5.50
CA LEU A 178 17.47 -3.02 -5.56
C LEU A 178 17.20 -1.51 -5.40
N ALA A 179 17.98 -0.82 -4.57
CA ALA A 179 17.89 0.63 -4.43
C ALA A 179 18.17 1.38 -5.75
N GLU A 180 19.11 0.90 -6.55
CA GLU A 180 19.37 1.46 -7.89
C GLU A 180 18.19 1.27 -8.85
N VAL A 181 17.49 0.13 -8.76
CA VAL A 181 16.25 -0.08 -9.53
C VAL A 181 15.17 0.92 -9.08
N ILE A 182 14.91 1.02 -7.77
CA ILE A 182 13.91 1.92 -7.18
C ILE A 182 14.14 3.38 -7.58
N ARG A 183 15.40 3.83 -7.61
CA ARG A 183 15.78 5.19 -8.03
C ARG A 183 15.41 5.49 -9.48
N LYS A 184 15.56 4.51 -10.38
CA LYS A 184 15.40 4.68 -11.84
C LYS A 184 13.95 4.63 -12.31
N VAL A 185 13.15 3.72 -11.76
CA VAL A 185 11.74 3.53 -12.15
C VAL A 185 10.90 4.73 -11.70
N PRO A 186 9.84 5.19 -12.39
CA PRO A 186 8.98 6.29 -11.92
C PRO A 186 8.15 5.94 -10.65
N ILE A 187 7.70 6.95 -9.90
CA ILE A 187 6.79 6.73 -8.74
C ILE A 187 5.41 6.22 -9.18
N GLY A 188 5.00 6.56 -10.40
CA GLY A 188 3.69 6.25 -10.94
C GLY A 188 2.58 7.26 -10.57
N PRO A 189 1.35 7.09 -11.10
CA PRO A 189 0.95 5.99 -11.97
C PRO A 189 1.72 5.99 -13.30
N ALA A 190 2.28 4.84 -13.68
CA ALA A 190 3.12 4.67 -14.86
C ALA A 190 2.86 3.30 -15.52
N PRO A 191 3.12 3.13 -16.83
CA PRO A 191 2.98 1.84 -17.49
C PRO A 191 3.82 0.75 -16.82
N ALA A 192 3.28 -0.46 -16.67
CA ALA A 192 4.00 -1.60 -16.08
C ALA A 192 5.31 -1.94 -16.81
N ALA A 193 5.40 -1.63 -18.10
CA ALA A 193 6.60 -1.82 -18.91
C ALA A 193 7.81 -0.94 -18.51
N GLU A 194 7.61 0.05 -17.63
CA GLU A 194 8.69 0.84 -17.03
C GLU A 194 9.34 0.14 -15.82
N LEU A 195 8.74 -0.94 -15.31
CA LEU A 195 9.37 -1.86 -14.36
C LEU A 195 10.14 -2.94 -15.13
N PRO A 196 11.16 -3.57 -14.52
CA PRO A 196 11.79 -4.76 -15.08
C PRO A 196 10.81 -5.96 -15.02
N THR A 197 9.84 -6.00 -15.94
CA THR A 197 8.71 -6.91 -15.84
C THR A 197 9.12 -8.39 -15.87
N GLY A 198 8.60 -9.17 -14.92
CA GLY A 198 8.91 -10.58 -14.71
C GLY A 198 10.27 -10.83 -14.04
N SER A 199 10.94 -9.80 -13.54
CA SER A 199 12.21 -9.94 -12.84
C SER A 199 12.04 -10.17 -11.34
N HIS A 200 13.09 -10.71 -10.73
CA HIS A 200 13.19 -10.87 -9.28
C HIS A 200 12.95 -9.56 -8.52
N GLU A 201 13.54 -8.45 -9.01
CA GLU A 201 13.38 -7.14 -8.39
C GLU A 201 11.93 -6.65 -8.40
N GLU A 202 11.19 -6.87 -9.49
CA GLU A 202 9.76 -6.54 -9.54
C GLU A 202 8.98 -7.30 -8.47
N HIS A 203 9.20 -8.61 -8.37
CA HIS A 203 8.52 -9.44 -7.40
C HIS A 203 8.88 -9.05 -5.96
N LEU A 204 10.15 -8.69 -5.68
CA LEU A 204 10.56 -8.16 -4.38
C LEU A 204 9.81 -6.87 -4.02
N LEU A 205 9.67 -5.93 -4.95
CA LEU A 205 8.91 -4.69 -4.73
C LEU A 205 7.43 -5.00 -4.39
N GLU A 206 6.84 -5.98 -5.06
CA GLU A 206 5.44 -6.39 -4.82
C GLU A 206 5.28 -7.26 -3.55
N ALA A 207 6.28 -8.07 -3.22
CA ALA A 207 6.36 -8.88 -2.00
C ALA A 207 6.37 -8.00 -0.76
N MET A 208 7.27 -7.00 -0.75
CA MET A 208 7.40 -5.97 0.30
C MET A 208 6.26 -4.93 0.29
N ARG A 209 5.30 -5.04 -0.65
CA ARG A 209 4.16 -4.10 -0.81
C ARG A 209 4.57 -2.65 -1.11
N LEU A 210 5.71 -2.47 -1.79
CA LEU A 210 6.20 -1.15 -2.21
C LEU A 210 5.50 -0.65 -3.48
N ILE A 211 5.00 -1.55 -4.31
CA ILE A 211 4.23 -1.23 -5.52
C ILE A 211 2.86 -1.92 -5.52
N ALA A 212 1.95 -1.42 -6.34
CA ALA A 212 0.66 -2.04 -6.64
C ALA A 212 0.27 -1.82 -8.10
N TYR A 213 -0.42 -2.82 -8.66
CA TYR A 213 -0.90 -2.83 -10.05
C TYR A 213 -2.37 -2.41 -10.20
N SER A 214 -2.71 -1.88 -11.38
CA SER A 214 -4.07 -1.55 -11.79
C SER A 214 -4.92 -2.80 -12.01
N VAL A 215 -6.19 -2.72 -11.61
CA VAL A 215 -7.19 -3.77 -11.86
C VAL A 215 -7.83 -3.57 -13.25
N PRO A 216 -8.10 -4.64 -14.01
CA PRO A 216 -7.72 -6.04 -13.78
C PRO A 216 -6.45 -6.47 -14.52
N ALA A 217 -5.90 -5.60 -15.39
CA ALA A 217 -4.92 -5.99 -16.41
C ALA A 217 -3.46 -5.79 -16.00
N SER A 218 -3.18 -5.16 -14.87
CA SER A 218 -1.82 -4.84 -14.40
C SER A 218 -1.00 -4.04 -15.41
N ASP A 219 -1.67 -3.19 -16.21
CA ASP A 219 -1.05 -2.37 -17.26
C ASP A 219 -0.39 -1.10 -16.71
N VAL A 220 -0.78 -0.69 -15.50
CA VAL A 220 -0.27 0.49 -14.79
C VAL A 220 0.15 0.05 -13.39
N TYR A 221 1.29 0.57 -12.92
CA TYR A 221 1.71 0.41 -11.53
C TYR A 221 1.86 1.79 -10.86
N ALA A 222 1.83 1.78 -9.54
CA ALA A 222 2.23 2.91 -8.72
C ALA A 222 2.95 2.43 -7.46
N PHE A 223 3.89 3.22 -6.97
CA PHE A 223 4.44 3.03 -5.63
C PHE A 223 3.35 3.31 -4.59
N THR A 224 3.21 2.40 -3.62
CA THR A 224 2.37 2.58 -2.44
C THR A 224 2.91 3.73 -1.58
N ALA A 225 2.18 4.15 -0.55
CA ALA A 225 2.69 5.17 0.37
C ALA A 225 4.05 4.77 0.97
N LEU A 226 4.19 3.50 1.40
CA LEU A 226 5.45 2.93 1.89
C LEU A 226 6.54 3.02 0.82
N GLY A 227 6.24 2.54 -0.39
CA GLY A 227 7.17 2.59 -1.50
C GLY A 227 7.62 4.01 -1.85
N GLN A 228 6.72 4.99 -1.78
CA GLN A 228 7.06 6.40 -2.01
C GLN A 228 8.03 6.91 -0.95
N ALA A 229 7.79 6.63 0.33
CA ALA A 229 8.68 7.03 1.42
C ALA A 229 10.07 6.37 1.28
N VAL A 230 10.10 5.06 1.03
CA VAL A 230 11.33 4.30 0.73
C VAL A 230 12.10 4.96 -0.41
N LYS A 231 11.44 5.23 -1.53
CA LYS A 231 12.10 5.84 -2.68
C LYS A 231 12.62 7.24 -2.37
N ARG A 232 11.89 8.05 -1.62
CA ARG A 232 12.34 9.39 -1.20
C ARG A 232 13.57 9.31 -0.30
N ALA A 233 13.61 8.36 0.63
CA ALA A 233 14.78 8.09 1.45
C ALA A 233 15.99 7.72 0.58
N LEU A 234 15.82 6.77 -0.35
CA LEU A 234 16.90 6.30 -1.24
C LEU A 234 17.35 7.34 -2.28
N MET A 235 16.51 8.30 -2.65
CA MET A 235 16.91 9.41 -3.52
C MET A 235 17.82 10.43 -2.82
N LEU A 236 17.75 10.51 -1.49
CA LEU A 236 18.47 11.49 -0.68
C LEU A 236 19.61 10.84 0.15
N GLY A 237 19.57 9.52 0.33
CA GLY A 237 20.50 8.71 1.11
C GLY A 237 20.45 7.24 0.71
N GLY A 238 20.77 6.35 1.63
CA GLY A 238 20.93 4.91 1.35
C GLY A 238 22.03 4.64 0.32
N PHE A 239 23.11 5.43 0.36
CA PHE A 239 24.26 5.25 -0.52
C PHE A 239 25.25 4.31 0.17
N GLY A 240 25.41 3.09 -0.35
CA GLY A 240 26.25 2.09 0.28
C GLY A 240 26.37 0.82 -0.53
N THR A 241 26.92 -0.21 0.10
CA THR A 241 27.06 -1.57 -0.43
C THR A 241 26.35 -2.54 0.50
N GLY A 242 25.82 -3.65 -0.04
CA GLY A 242 24.99 -4.57 0.75
C GLY A 242 23.65 -3.93 1.07
N ASP A 243 23.15 -4.09 2.28
CA ASP A 243 21.83 -3.60 2.68
C ASP A 243 21.86 -2.12 3.03
N VAL A 244 20.98 -1.35 2.38
CA VAL A 244 20.94 0.11 2.53
C VAL A 244 19.68 0.59 3.23
N LEU A 245 18.63 -0.24 3.28
CA LEU A 245 17.40 0.04 4.02
C LEU A 245 16.73 -1.29 4.40
N THR A 246 16.79 -1.64 5.69
CA THR A 246 16.15 -2.82 6.26
C THR A 246 15.34 -2.42 7.49
N SER A 247 14.41 -3.28 7.93
CA SER A 247 13.70 -3.09 9.21
C SER A 247 14.68 -2.78 10.36
N ASP A 248 15.80 -3.51 10.46
CA ASP A 248 16.80 -3.31 11.52
C ASP A 248 17.50 -1.94 11.44
N ILE A 249 17.86 -1.49 10.23
CA ILE A 249 18.43 -0.15 10.02
C ILE A 249 17.41 0.93 10.40
N LEU A 250 16.14 0.73 10.04
CA LEU A 250 15.07 1.67 10.37
C LEU A 250 14.82 1.75 11.88
N TRP A 251 14.79 0.62 12.59
CA TRP A 251 14.64 0.61 14.05
C TRP A 251 15.86 1.23 14.74
N ALA A 252 17.08 0.96 14.27
CA ALA A 252 18.28 1.60 14.80
C ALA A 252 18.24 3.13 14.61
N LEU A 253 17.70 3.60 13.47
CA LEU A 253 17.49 5.04 13.23
C LEU A 253 16.43 5.63 14.17
N ALA A 254 15.33 4.92 14.42
CA ALA A 254 14.27 5.35 15.33
C ALA A 254 14.77 5.45 16.78
N ASP A 255 15.47 4.42 17.26
CA ASP A 255 16.08 4.40 18.59
C ASP A 255 17.05 5.58 18.77
N TYR A 256 17.86 5.86 17.74
CA TYR A 256 18.76 7.01 17.75
C TYR A 256 18.01 8.34 17.75
N ALA A 257 16.94 8.49 16.97
CA ALA A 257 16.15 9.72 16.89
C ALA A 257 15.42 10.03 18.21
N ASP A 258 14.93 8.99 18.92
CA ASP A 258 14.20 9.14 20.17
C ASP A 258 15.12 9.38 21.37
N SER A 259 16.22 8.64 21.46
CA SER A 259 17.10 8.65 22.65
C SER A 259 18.36 9.51 22.47
N GLY A 260 18.78 9.78 21.24
CA GLY A 260 20.10 10.34 20.92
C GLY A 260 21.26 9.37 21.13
N GLU A 261 20.99 8.13 21.54
CA GLU A 261 21.98 7.11 21.84
C GLU A 261 21.96 6.02 20.76
N ALA A 262 23.14 5.66 20.26
CA ALA A 262 23.35 4.52 19.38
C ALA A 262 24.73 3.93 19.66
N THR A 263 24.93 2.64 19.34
CA THR A 263 26.28 2.09 19.34
C THR A 263 27.15 2.83 18.30
N GLU A 264 28.46 2.95 18.55
CA GLU A 264 29.37 3.59 17.59
C GLU A 264 29.27 2.95 16.20
N ALA A 265 29.08 1.63 16.14
CA ALA A 265 28.89 0.90 14.89
C ALA A 265 27.57 1.27 14.19
N ALA A 266 26.45 1.32 14.92
CA ALA A 266 25.16 1.70 14.35
C ALA A 266 25.18 3.16 13.86
N LEU A 267 25.74 4.09 14.63
CA LEU A 267 25.85 5.49 14.23
C LEU A 267 26.74 5.63 12.99
N ALA A 268 27.87 4.92 12.92
CA ALA A 268 28.75 4.91 11.75
C ALA A 268 28.01 4.39 10.50
N THR A 269 27.19 3.35 10.62
CA THR A 269 26.36 2.84 9.52
C THR A 269 25.30 3.87 9.10
N LEU A 270 24.57 4.47 10.03
CA LEU A 270 23.55 5.49 9.73
C LEU A 270 24.15 6.73 9.05
N GLN A 271 25.36 7.12 9.45
CA GLN A 271 26.11 8.20 8.83
C GLN A 271 26.64 7.83 7.44
N ALA A 272 27.17 6.61 7.28
CA ALA A 272 27.64 6.12 5.99
C ALA A 272 26.52 6.05 4.95
N LEU A 273 25.32 5.65 5.37
CA LEU A 273 24.12 5.61 4.53
C LEU A 273 23.52 7.01 4.28
N GLY A 274 23.98 8.05 4.99
CA GLY A 274 23.47 9.41 4.83
C GLY A 274 22.09 9.65 5.47
N TYR A 275 21.68 8.82 6.42
CA TYR A 275 20.47 9.07 7.23
C TYR A 275 20.73 10.03 8.39
N VAL A 276 21.95 10.04 8.91
CA VAL A 276 22.42 10.92 9.99
C VAL A 276 23.66 11.67 9.53
N GLY A 277 23.78 12.94 9.91
CA GLY A 277 24.90 13.79 9.54
C GLY A 277 26.14 13.58 10.43
N PRO A 278 27.29 14.16 10.05
CA PRO A 278 28.54 14.02 10.81
C PRO A 278 28.46 14.56 12.25
N SER A 279 27.56 15.52 12.52
CA SER A 279 27.32 16.06 13.86
C SER A 279 26.19 15.35 14.63
N GLY A 280 25.64 14.26 14.08
CA GLY A 280 24.56 13.50 14.71
C GLY A 280 23.16 14.03 14.45
N GLU A 281 23.01 15.01 13.57
CA GLU A 281 21.71 15.53 13.14
C GLU A 281 20.99 14.56 12.20
N LEU A 282 19.66 14.44 12.35
CA LEU A 282 18.84 13.69 11.40
C LEU A 282 18.82 14.40 10.04
N LEU A 283 19.16 13.70 8.96
CA LEU A 283 19.13 14.24 7.60
C LEU A 283 17.78 13.99 6.92
N PRO A 284 17.44 14.72 5.84
CA PRO A 284 16.17 14.51 5.12
C PRO A 284 15.94 13.06 4.64
N ALA A 285 17.01 12.33 4.29
CA ALA A 285 16.90 10.91 3.97
C ALA A 285 16.46 10.09 5.18
N GLY A 286 16.98 10.41 6.37
CA GLY A 286 16.59 9.79 7.64
C GLY A 286 15.15 10.11 8.02
N GLU A 287 14.66 11.33 7.79
CA GLU A 287 13.25 11.68 7.99
C GLU A 287 12.31 10.80 7.14
N TRP A 288 12.64 10.62 5.86
CA TRP A 288 11.87 9.74 4.98
C TRP A 288 12.00 8.26 5.34
N ALA A 289 13.16 7.84 5.85
CA ALA A 289 13.34 6.48 6.36
C ALA A 289 12.47 6.22 7.61
N LEU A 290 12.37 7.19 8.54
CA LEU A 290 11.45 7.10 9.66
C LEU A 290 9.98 7.10 9.23
N GLU A 291 9.61 7.87 8.21
CA GLU A 291 8.26 7.79 7.63
C GLU A 291 8.01 6.43 6.97
N ALA A 292 9.02 5.83 6.33
CA ALA A 292 8.93 4.47 5.82
C ALA A 292 8.69 3.46 6.96
N LEU A 293 9.42 3.58 8.07
CA LEU A 293 9.19 2.74 9.26
C LEU A 293 7.76 2.90 9.82
N ARG A 294 7.27 4.14 9.90
CA ARG A 294 5.90 4.43 10.36
C ARG A 294 4.87 3.78 9.44
N LEU A 295 5.04 3.90 8.13
CA LEU A 295 4.16 3.29 7.14
C LEU A 295 4.23 1.76 7.15
N PHE A 296 5.42 1.20 7.40
CA PHE A 296 5.66 -0.23 7.50
C PHE A 296 4.95 -0.83 8.72
N THR A 297 5.02 -0.15 9.88
CA THR A 297 4.48 -0.64 11.15
C THR A 297 3.00 -0.31 11.36
N GLN A 298 2.53 0.85 10.88
CA GLN A 298 1.18 1.36 11.16
C GLN A 298 0.30 1.46 9.90
N GLY A 299 0.86 1.24 8.71
CA GLY A 299 0.16 1.45 7.45
C GLY A 299 -0.05 2.92 7.09
N ALA A 300 -0.76 3.12 5.97
CA ALA A 300 -1.23 4.43 5.55
C ALA A 300 -2.23 4.97 6.59
N ARG A 301 -2.11 6.25 6.95
CA ARG A 301 -3.07 6.89 7.85
C ARG A 301 -4.46 6.81 7.21
N ALA A 302 -5.41 6.17 7.91
CA ALA A 302 -6.83 6.27 7.57
C ALA A 302 -7.34 7.71 7.77
N ASP A 303 -6.68 8.44 8.66
CA ASP A 303 -7.04 9.78 9.06
C ASP A 303 -6.40 10.81 8.13
N VAL A 304 -7.13 11.18 7.07
CA VAL A 304 -6.93 12.50 6.47
C VAL A 304 -7.24 13.50 7.57
N TRP A 305 -6.23 14.25 8.02
CA TRP A 305 -6.49 15.42 8.87
C TRP A 305 -7.27 16.43 8.04
N SER A 306 -8.59 16.31 8.06
CA SER A 306 -9.47 17.39 7.65
C SER A 306 -9.41 18.43 8.76
N PHE A 307 -8.57 19.44 8.59
CA PHE A 307 -8.76 20.67 9.33
C PHE A 307 -9.91 21.41 8.66
N ALA A 308 -10.97 21.71 9.42
CA ALA A 308 -12.02 22.58 8.95
C ALA A 308 -11.45 23.99 8.85
N ILE A 309 -11.34 24.53 7.63
CA ILE A 309 -11.01 25.95 7.43
C ILE A 309 -12.26 26.75 7.75
N GLU A 310 -12.24 27.51 8.84
CA GLU A 310 -13.31 28.44 9.19
C GLU A 310 -13.37 29.62 8.19
N ALA A 311 -14.49 30.33 8.13
CA ALA A 311 -14.69 31.39 7.14
C ALA A 311 -13.63 32.50 7.27
N GLU A 312 -13.21 32.76 8.50
CA GLU A 312 -12.17 33.70 8.91
C GLU A 312 -10.79 33.26 8.41
N GLU A 313 -10.46 31.97 8.53
CA GLU A 313 -9.19 31.40 8.05
C GLU A 313 -9.13 31.39 6.53
N ALA A 314 -10.24 31.07 5.85
CA ALA A 314 -10.35 31.21 4.40
C ALA A 314 -10.19 32.68 3.96
N GLU A 315 -10.67 33.64 4.75
CA GLU A 315 -10.52 35.07 4.48
C GLU A 315 -9.06 35.54 4.65
N VAL A 316 -8.35 35.03 5.66
CA VAL A 316 -6.90 35.25 5.82
C VAL A 316 -6.14 34.72 4.60
N LEU A 317 -6.39 33.47 4.20
CA LEU A 317 -5.72 32.84 3.05
C LEU A 317 -5.97 33.59 1.74
N LYS A 318 -7.20 34.05 1.49
CA LYS A 318 -7.53 34.89 0.33
C LYS A 318 -6.79 36.23 0.36
N THR A 319 -6.62 36.82 1.54
CA THR A 319 -5.91 38.09 1.71
C THR A 319 -4.40 37.92 1.47
N ILE A 320 -3.82 36.81 1.95
CA ILE A 320 -2.44 36.43 1.66
C ILE A 320 -2.22 36.29 0.14
N ALA A 321 -3.11 35.57 -0.54
CA ALA A 321 -3.02 35.39 -1.99
C ALA A 321 -3.13 36.72 -2.77
N ALA A 322 -4.04 37.61 -2.36
CA ALA A 322 -4.19 38.92 -2.99
C ALA A 322 -2.96 39.81 -2.78
N LEU A 323 -2.34 39.78 -1.59
CA LEU A 323 -1.11 40.52 -1.31
C LEU A 323 0.07 39.97 -2.14
N TRP A 324 0.20 38.65 -2.27
CA TRP A 324 1.21 38.06 -3.15
C TRP A 324 1.04 38.49 -4.62
N GLN A 325 -0.18 38.57 -5.13
CA GLN A 325 -0.43 39.11 -6.48
C GLN A 325 -0.03 40.58 -6.61
N LYS A 326 -0.28 41.40 -5.59
CA LYS A 326 0.19 42.80 -5.58
C LYS A 326 1.72 42.87 -5.49
N ALA A 327 2.34 41.95 -4.77
CA ALA A 327 3.80 41.86 -4.61
C ALA A 327 4.53 41.58 -5.93
N GLU A 328 3.87 40.96 -6.91
CA GLU A 328 4.41 40.80 -8.28
C GLU A 328 4.67 42.14 -8.98
N GLN A 329 3.89 43.17 -8.66
CA GLN A 329 4.00 44.51 -9.24
C GLN A 329 4.72 45.50 -8.31
N ASN A 330 4.67 45.26 -6.99
CA ASN A 330 5.34 46.07 -5.98
C ASN A 330 5.97 45.16 -4.91
N PRO A 331 7.30 44.90 -4.97
CA PRO A 331 7.98 43.94 -4.09
C PRO A 331 7.87 44.22 -2.58
N GLU A 332 7.49 45.45 -2.19
CA GLU A 332 7.24 45.78 -0.79
C GLU A 332 5.89 45.26 -0.29
N GLU A 333 4.97 44.84 -1.17
CA GLU A 333 3.60 44.37 -0.84
C GLU A 333 3.47 42.92 -0.43
N VAL A 334 4.51 42.36 0.18
CA VAL A 334 4.48 41.01 0.73
C VAL A 334 3.52 40.88 1.94
N PRO A 335 2.88 39.71 2.12
CA PRO A 335 1.97 39.48 3.22
C PRO A 335 2.71 39.31 4.56
N THR A 336 2.89 40.42 5.27
CA THR A 336 3.30 40.42 6.68
C THR A 336 2.08 40.52 7.59
N PHE A 337 2.24 40.15 8.87
CA PHE A 337 1.17 40.19 9.86
C PHE A 337 0.49 41.57 9.96
N ASP A 338 1.29 42.65 10.01
CA ASP A 338 0.77 44.01 10.11
C ASP A 338 -0.04 44.43 8.87
N ARG A 339 0.39 43.97 7.68
CA ARG A 339 -0.30 44.25 6.42
C ARG A 339 -1.59 43.46 6.27
N LEU A 340 -1.57 42.18 6.65
CA LEU A 340 -2.78 41.35 6.70
C LEU A 340 -3.82 41.94 7.64
N ARG A 341 -3.40 42.34 8.85
CA ARG A 341 -4.27 43.00 9.82
C ARG A 341 -4.85 44.30 9.26
N ARG A 342 -4.01 45.15 8.66
CA ARG A 342 -4.46 46.42 8.07
C ARG A 342 -5.49 46.18 6.95
N GLU A 343 -5.22 45.29 6.01
CA GLU A 343 -6.14 45.07 4.88
C GLU A 343 -7.46 44.43 5.32
N MET A 344 -7.43 43.49 6.26
CA MET A 344 -8.65 42.89 6.79
C MET A 344 -9.48 43.92 7.57
N VAL A 345 -8.86 44.75 8.41
CA VAL A 345 -9.56 45.81 9.16
C VAL A 345 -10.11 46.90 8.24
N ASP A 346 -9.30 47.40 7.31
CA ASP A 346 -9.71 48.45 6.37
C ASP A 346 -10.81 47.98 5.44
N ARG A 347 -10.83 46.70 5.08
CA ARG A 347 -11.92 46.09 4.33
C ARG A 347 -13.20 45.99 5.14
N LYS A 348 -13.15 45.55 6.41
CA LYS A 348 -14.34 45.53 7.29
C LYS A 348 -14.88 46.94 7.53
N VAL A 349 -14.01 47.95 7.68
CA VAL A 349 -14.42 49.36 7.79
C VAL A 349 -15.10 49.86 6.52
N ARG A 350 -14.60 49.47 5.32
CA ARG A 350 -15.25 49.79 4.05
C ARG A 350 -16.61 49.13 3.90
N GLU A 351 -16.72 47.84 4.24
CA GLU A 351 -17.99 47.09 4.22
C GLU A 351 -19.01 47.71 5.19
N TYR A 352 -18.57 48.13 6.38
CA TYR A 352 -19.39 48.82 7.37
C TYR A 352 -19.88 50.19 6.89
N LYS A 353 -18.98 51.00 6.30
CA LYS A 353 -19.35 52.30 5.71
C LYS A 353 -20.35 52.14 4.56
N ALA A 354 -20.17 51.15 3.70
CA ALA A 354 -21.11 50.86 2.60
C ALA A 354 -22.48 50.38 3.13
N LEU A 355 -22.51 49.62 4.24
CA LEU A 355 -23.73 49.26 4.95
C LEU A 355 -24.44 50.48 5.53
N LEU A 356 -23.70 51.37 6.20
CA LEU A 356 -24.24 52.63 6.73
C LEU A 356 -24.76 53.56 5.63
N GLU A 357 -24.09 53.62 4.48
CA GLU A 357 -24.51 54.45 3.36
C GLU A 357 -25.78 53.89 2.69
N LYS A 358 -25.90 52.56 2.63
CA LYS A 358 -27.04 51.86 2.03
C LYS A 358 -28.27 51.79 2.96
N TYR A 359 -28.08 51.84 4.29
CA TYR A 359 -29.15 51.65 5.28
C TYR A 359 -29.24 52.76 6.34
N GLY A 360 -28.57 53.89 6.14
CA GLY A 360 -28.26 54.94 7.13
C GLY A 360 -29.43 55.69 7.78
N ARG A 361 -30.68 55.23 7.64
CA ARG A 361 -31.82 55.70 8.43
C ARG A 361 -32.73 54.60 9.00
N ARG A 362 -32.38 53.31 8.85
CA ARG A 362 -33.22 52.16 9.29
C ARG A 362 -32.38 50.99 9.85
N LEU A 363 -31.41 51.29 10.72
CA LEU A 363 -30.65 50.25 11.45
C LEU A 363 -31.57 49.38 12.33
N ASP A 364 -32.68 49.94 12.78
CA ASP A 364 -33.67 49.28 13.66
C ASP A 364 -34.57 48.28 12.91
N GLU A 365 -34.57 48.29 11.57
CA GLU A 365 -35.39 47.40 10.73
C GLU A 365 -34.60 46.17 10.21
N LEU A 366 -33.33 46.01 10.60
CA LEU A 366 -32.47 44.92 10.13
C LEU A 366 -32.78 43.56 10.82
N PRO A 367 -32.64 42.44 10.11
CA PRO A 367 -32.67 41.11 10.73
C PRO A 367 -31.57 40.97 11.80
N ARG A 368 -31.91 40.39 12.97
CA ARG A 368 -31.06 40.36 14.18
C ARG A 368 -29.58 40.04 13.94
N LYS A 369 -29.26 39.07 13.08
CA LYS A 369 -27.87 38.68 12.75
C LYS A 369 -27.01 39.84 12.19
N LYS A 370 -27.61 40.83 11.51
CA LYS A 370 -26.89 41.99 10.96
C LYS A 370 -26.74 43.14 11.96
N GLN A 371 -27.55 43.16 13.02
CA GLN A 371 -27.42 44.13 14.12
C GLN A 371 -26.25 43.78 15.04
N GLU A 372 -25.97 42.48 15.22
CA GLU A 372 -24.84 42.00 16.05
C GLU A 372 -23.47 42.33 15.47
N ILE A 373 -23.34 42.46 14.15
CA ILE A 373 -22.07 42.85 13.48
C ILE A 373 -21.80 44.36 13.62
N ALA A 374 -22.81 45.16 13.93
CA ALA A 374 -22.71 46.62 14.06
C ALA A 374 -22.44 47.11 15.49
N LYS A 375 -22.51 46.22 16.49
CA LYS A 375 -22.02 46.44 17.86
C LYS A 375 -20.62 45.85 17.99
#